data_AF-A0A0K2TUH0-F1
#
_entry.id   AF-A0A0K2TUH0-F1
#
_cell.length_a   1.000
_cell.length_b   1.000
_cell.length_c   1.000
_cell.angle_alpha   90.00
_cell.angle_beta   90.00
_cell.angle_gamma   90.00
#
_symmetry.space_group_name_H-M   'P 1'
#
loop_
_entity.id
_entity.type
_entity.pdbx_description
1 polymer ?
#
loop_
_entity_poly.entity_id
_entity_poly.type
_entity_poly.pdbx_seq_one_letter_code
_entity_poly.pdbx_strand_id
1 'polypeptide(L)'
;EVTLIALPERSRPRTMTEIAGDSLTLSRDVKRACELLEKLQKSKYCGEVPATKLAALQKVLQSEFLNAVREVYEHVYETVDVQGSPEIRASATAKATVAAFAASEGHAHPRVVELPKTEEGLGFNVMGGKEQNSPIYISRIIPGGVADRHGGLKRGDQLLSVNGVSVEGEHHEKAVDLLKAASGSVKLVVRYTPKVLEEMEMRFDKQRQARRRHLYS
;
A
#
# COMPACT_ATOMS: atom_id res chain seq x y z
N GLU A 1 39.02 -34.02 -59.10
CA GLU A 1 38.52 -33.58 -57.78
C GLU A 1 39.68 -33.57 -56.80
N VAL A 2 39.98 -32.44 -56.17
CA VAL A 2 41.02 -32.33 -55.14
C VAL A 2 40.36 -31.75 -53.89
N THR A 3 40.24 -32.59 -52.87
CA THR A 3 39.65 -32.26 -51.57
C THR A 3 40.64 -31.42 -50.75
N LEU A 4 40.27 -30.19 -50.41
CA LEU A 4 41.02 -29.33 -49.48
C LEU A 4 40.60 -29.64 -48.04
N ILE A 5 41.55 -30.15 -47.26
CA ILE A 5 41.43 -30.43 -45.84
C ILE A 5 41.69 -29.12 -45.07
N ALA A 6 40.68 -28.60 -44.37
CA ALA A 6 40.83 -27.44 -43.48
C ALA A 6 41.33 -27.88 -42.10
N LEU A 7 42.42 -27.27 -41.63
CA LEU A 7 43.02 -27.47 -40.30
C LEU A 7 42.16 -26.83 -39.18
N PRO A 8 42.25 -27.31 -37.93
CA PRO A 8 41.46 -26.76 -36.82
C PRO A 8 42.01 -25.39 -36.38
N GLU A 9 41.14 -24.39 -36.33
CA GLU A 9 41.48 -23.06 -35.82
C GLU A 9 41.83 -23.11 -34.32
N ARG A 10 42.96 -22.49 -33.98
CA ARG A 10 43.45 -22.32 -32.60
C ARG A 10 42.45 -21.51 -31.78
N SER A 11 42.15 -22.01 -30.59
CA SER A 11 41.39 -21.34 -29.53
C SER A 11 41.93 -19.93 -29.22
N ARG A 12 41.13 -18.90 -29.50
CA ARG A 12 41.39 -17.52 -29.05
C ARG A 12 41.15 -17.40 -27.53
N PRO A 13 41.93 -16.58 -26.80
CA PRO A 13 41.73 -16.37 -25.38
C PRO A 13 40.43 -15.61 -25.11
N ARG A 14 39.63 -16.11 -24.16
CA ARG A 14 38.37 -15.48 -23.74
C ARG A 14 38.65 -14.13 -23.06
N THR A 15 38.18 -13.04 -23.66
CA THR A 15 38.09 -11.72 -23.02
C THR A 15 36.94 -11.71 -21.99
N MET A 16 37.14 -11.01 -20.87
CA MET A 16 36.19 -10.88 -19.73
C MET A 16 34.91 -10.08 -20.04
N THR A 17 34.37 -10.21 -21.25
CA THR A 17 33.20 -9.47 -21.75
C THR A 17 32.04 -10.36 -22.19
N GLU A 18 32.07 -11.65 -21.85
CA GLU A 18 30.92 -12.56 -21.99
C GLU A 18 30.28 -12.85 -20.62
N ILE A 19 29.59 -11.85 -20.07
CA ILE A 19 28.46 -12.08 -19.16
C ILE A 19 27.29 -11.25 -19.71
N ALA A 20 26.82 -11.63 -20.90
CA ALA A 20 25.54 -11.21 -21.42
C ALA A 20 24.60 -12.41 -21.28
N GLY A 21 23.45 -12.25 -20.61
CA GLY A 21 22.37 -13.24 -20.75
C GLY A 21 21.32 -13.35 -19.65
N ASP A 22 21.62 -12.92 -18.42
CA ASP A 22 20.67 -13.12 -17.33
C ASP A 22 20.06 -11.78 -16.89
N SER A 23 18.73 -11.67 -17.03
CA SER A 23 17.96 -10.53 -16.52
C SER A 23 18.31 -10.33 -15.04
N LEU A 24 19.00 -9.23 -14.73
CA LEU A 24 19.42 -8.86 -13.38
C LEU A 24 18.16 -8.47 -12.60
N THR A 25 17.64 -9.38 -11.77
CA THR A 25 16.55 -9.08 -10.83
C THR A 25 17.12 -8.56 -9.53
N LEU A 26 16.43 -7.61 -8.89
CA LEU A 26 16.85 -7.01 -7.63
C LEU A 26 17.09 -8.09 -6.56
N SER A 27 16.29 -9.16 -6.56
CA SER A 27 16.49 -10.33 -5.70
C SER A 27 17.84 -11.03 -5.92
N ARG A 28 18.28 -11.22 -7.17
CA ARG A 28 19.58 -11.84 -7.46
C ARG A 28 20.74 -10.93 -7.04
N ASP A 29 20.61 -9.63 -7.26
CA ASP A 29 21.64 -8.65 -6.88
C ASP A 29 21.79 -8.54 -5.36
N VAL A 30 20.69 -8.51 -4.61
CA VAL A 30 20.72 -8.51 -3.13
C VAL A 30 21.35 -9.79 -2.60
N LYS A 31 21.03 -10.95 -3.18
CA LYS A 31 21.65 -12.23 -2.80
C LYS A 31 23.15 -12.23 -3.07
N ARG A 32 23.57 -11.79 -4.26
CA ARG A 32 24.98 -11.70 -4.65
C ARG A 32 25.76 -10.73 -3.75
N ALA A 33 25.16 -9.60 -3.37
CA ALA A 33 25.75 -8.65 -2.44
C ALA A 33 25.98 -9.29 -1.06
N CYS A 34 25.01 -10.03 -0.53
CA CYS A 34 25.16 -10.75 0.73
C CYS A 34 26.30 -11.79 0.66
N GLU A 35 26.38 -12.59 -0.41
CA GLU A 35 27.45 -13.57 -0.61
C GLU A 35 28.84 -12.92 -0.69
N LEU A 36 28.95 -11.76 -1.35
CA LEU A 36 30.20 -11.00 -1.41
C LEU A 36 30.59 -10.45 -0.04
N LEU A 37 29.63 -9.94 0.75
CA LEU A 37 29.88 -9.47 2.10
C LEU A 37 30.39 -10.60 3.01
N GLU A 38 29.83 -11.81 2.91
CA GLU A 38 30.33 -12.97 3.65
C GLU A 38 31.75 -13.36 3.26
N LYS A 39 32.05 -13.35 1.95
CA LYS A 39 33.40 -13.63 1.45
C LYS A 39 34.41 -12.60 1.95
N LEU A 40 34.01 -11.32 2.02
CA LEU A 40 34.84 -10.24 2.55
C LEU A 40 35.06 -10.37 4.06
N GLN A 41 34.05 -10.73 4.84
CA GLN A 41 34.18 -10.98 6.28
C GLN A 41 35.13 -12.16 6.58
N LYS A 42 35.13 -13.19 5.73
CA LYS A 42 35.98 -14.39 5.88
C LYS A 42 37.39 -14.22 5.31
N SER A 43 37.64 -13.18 4.52
CA SER A 43 38.94 -12.92 3.89
C SER A 43 39.94 -12.34 4.88
N LYS A 44 41.14 -12.93 4.95
CA LYS A 44 42.28 -12.44 5.76
C LYS A 44 42.80 -11.05 5.34
N TYR A 45 42.31 -10.49 4.23
CA TYR A 45 42.68 -9.16 3.72
C TYR A 45 41.69 -8.05 4.10
N CYS A 46 40.77 -8.29 5.04
CA CYS A 46 39.82 -7.29 5.55
C CYS A 46 40.49 -6.23 6.45
N GLY A 47 41.66 -5.71 6.06
CA GLY A 47 42.44 -4.75 6.84
C GLY A 47 41.83 -3.35 6.92
N GLU A 48 40.88 -3.02 6.04
CA GLU A 48 40.34 -1.65 5.93
C GLU A 48 38.88 -1.52 6.41
N VAL A 49 38.10 -2.59 6.48
CA VAL A 49 36.66 -2.51 6.80
C VAL A 49 36.31 -3.36 8.02
N PRO A 50 35.88 -2.76 9.14
CA PRO A 50 35.45 -3.51 10.31
C PRO A 50 34.34 -4.53 10.01
N ALA A 51 34.50 -5.77 10.44
CA ALA A 51 33.52 -6.85 10.25
C ALA A 51 32.11 -6.49 10.78
N THR A 52 32.05 -5.65 11.82
CA THR A 52 30.78 -5.12 12.36
C THR A 52 30.01 -4.26 11.37
N LYS A 53 30.70 -3.46 10.54
CA LYS A 53 30.07 -2.66 9.48
C LYS A 53 29.55 -3.53 8.34
N LEU A 54 30.31 -4.57 7.97
CA LEU A 54 29.89 -5.54 6.95
C LEU A 54 28.65 -6.33 7.41
N ALA A 55 28.62 -6.77 8.66
CA ALA A 55 27.48 -7.46 9.24
C ALA A 55 26.24 -6.56 9.36
N ALA A 56 26.43 -5.28 9.71
CA ALA A 56 25.33 -4.30 9.73
C ALA A 56 24.75 -4.08 8.32
N LEU A 57 25.60 -3.92 7.30
CA LEU A 57 25.15 -3.79 5.92
C LEU A 57 24.40 -5.04 5.43
N GLN A 58 24.90 -6.24 5.77
CA GLN A 58 24.23 -7.49 5.47
C GLN A 58 22.84 -7.57 6.12
N LYS A 59 22.70 -7.13 7.39
CA LYS A 59 21.39 -7.04 8.07
C LYS A 59 20.42 -6.08 7.39
N VAL A 60 20.90 -4.96 6.86
CA VAL A 60 20.05 -4.01 6.11
C VAL A 60 19.57 -4.65 4.81
N LEU A 61 20.46 -5.29 4.06
CA LEU A 61 20.14 -6.00 2.81
C LEU A 61 19.15 -7.15 3.01
N GLN A 62 19.17 -7.77 4.19
CA GLN A 62 18.28 -8.89 4.56
C GLN A 62 17.08 -8.46 5.40
N SER A 63 16.85 -7.15 5.58
CA SER A 63 15.75 -6.66 6.44
C SER A 63 14.38 -6.91 5.81
N GLU A 64 13.37 -7.17 6.65
CA GLU A 64 11.97 -7.28 6.24
C GLU A 64 11.49 -6.05 5.45
N PHE A 65 11.95 -4.87 5.85
CA PHE A 65 11.66 -3.63 5.13
C PHE A 65 12.21 -3.65 3.71
N LEU A 66 13.48 -4.00 3.50
CA LEU A 66 14.07 -4.01 2.17
C LEU A 66 13.48 -5.12 1.30
N ASN A 67 13.13 -6.28 1.89
CA ASN A 67 12.41 -7.35 1.20
C ASN A 67 11.03 -6.90 0.72
N ALA A 68 10.26 -6.21 1.57
CA ALA A 68 8.96 -5.67 1.19
C ALA A 68 9.08 -4.63 0.06
N VAL A 69 10.06 -3.73 0.14
CA VAL A 69 10.32 -2.74 -0.92
C VAL A 69 10.72 -3.42 -2.23
N ARG A 70 11.57 -4.46 -2.16
CA ARG A 70 11.97 -5.26 -3.32
C ARG A 70 10.78 -5.89 -4.01
N GLU A 71 9.90 -6.55 -3.26
CA GLU A 71 8.73 -7.25 -3.81
C GLU A 71 7.81 -6.29 -4.56
N VAL A 72 7.54 -5.12 -3.98
CA VAL A 72 6.75 -4.08 -4.65
C VAL A 72 7.45 -3.56 -5.89
N TYR A 73 8.75 -3.30 -5.82
CA TYR A 73 9.51 -2.82 -6.98
C TYR A 73 9.52 -3.85 -8.13
N GLU A 74 9.79 -5.13 -7.85
CA GLU A 74 9.80 -6.19 -8.86
C GLU A 74 8.41 -6.39 -9.49
N HIS A 75 7.35 -6.37 -8.67
CA HIS A 75 5.99 -6.45 -9.18
C HIS A 75 5.63 -5.29 -10.12
N VAL A 76 6.02 -4.06 -9.77
CA VAL A 76 5.82 -2.89 -10.64
C VAL A 76 6.71 -3.00 -11.89
N TYR A 77 7.95 -3.49 -11.76
CA TYR A 77 8.88 -3.61 -12.88
C TYR A 77 8.40 -4.59 -13.96
N GLU A 78 7.76 -5.70 -13.55
CA GLU A 78 7.19 -6.70 -14.46
C GLU A 78 5.92 -6.22 -15.15
N THR A 79 5.16 -5.34 -14.51
CA THR A 79 3.85 -4.87 -15.00
C THR A 79 3.93 -3.59 -15.84
N VAL A 80 5.03 -2.84 -15.73
CA VAL A 80 5.26 -1.60 -16.46
C VAL A 80 5.82 -1.89 -17.86
N ASP A 81 4.98 -1.76 -18.89
CA ASP A 81 5.42 -1.80 -20.30
C ASP A 81 6.07 -0.45 -20.69
N VAL A 82 7.37 -0.34 -20.42
CA VAL A 82 8.18 0.82 -20.82
C VAL A 82 9.16 0.39 -21.91
N GLN A 83 8.96 0.94 -23.11
CA GLN A 83 9.94 0.84 -24.19
C GLN A 83 11.15 1.71 -23.86
N GLY A 84 12.32 1.10 -23.65
CA GLY A 84 13.56 1.81 -23.33
C GLY A 84 14.68 0.90 -22.83
N SER A 85 15.81 1.49 -22.46
CA SER A 85 16.91 0.76 -21.83
C SER A 85 16.54 0.27 -20.42
N PRO A 86 17.24 -0.74 -19.85
CA PRO A 86 16.99 -1.23 -18.50
C PRO A 86 17.00 -0.13 -17.43
N GLU A 87 17.85 0.89 -17.59
CA GLU A 87 17.95 2.04 -16.69
C GLU A 87 16.71 2.95 -16.77
N ILE A 88 16.19 3.17 -17.99
CA ILE A 88 14.96 3.94 -18.21
C ILE A 88 13.78 3.21 -17.57
N ARG A 89 13.68 1.89 -17.77
CA ARG A 89 12.65 1.05 -17.16
C ARG A 89 12.74 1.04 -15.64
N ALA A 90 13.96 0.96 -15.08
CA ALA A 90 14.18 1.04 -13.63
C ALA A 90 13.76 2.40 -13.04
N SER A 91 14.15 3.49 -13.70
CA SER A 91 13.75 4.84 -13.28
C SER A 91 12.24 5.04 -13.37
N ALA A 92 11.60 4.57 -14.46
CA ALA A 92 10.16 4.63 -14.64
C ALA A 92 9.41 3.79 -13.59
N THR A 93 9.91 2.58 -13.29
CA THR A 93 9.39 1.71 -12.23
C THR A 93 9.46 2.39 -10.88
N ALA A 94 10.63 2.91 -10.48
CA ALA A 94 10.79 3.60 -9.21
C ALA A 94 9.84 4.80 -9.10
N LYS A 95 9.69 5.59 -10.18
CA LYS A 95 8.73 6.70 -10.25
C LYS A 95 7.29 6.21 -10.14
N ALA A 96 6.92 5.11 -10.79
CA ALA A 96 5.60 4.51 -10.73
C ALA A 96 5.28 3.96 -9.33
N THR A 97 6.24 3.30 -8.67
CA THR A 97 6.12 2.82 -7.29
C THR A 97 5.90 4.01 -6.35
N VAL A 98 6.74 5.05 -6.44
CA VAL A 98 6.58 6.28 -5.64
C VAL A 98 5.26 6.97 -5.95
N ALA A 99 4.85 7.05 -7.22
CA ALA A 99 3.57 7.64 -7.62
C ALA A 99 2.38 6.82 -7.12
N ALA A 100 2.46 5.49 -7.09
CA ALA A 100 1.41 4.62 -6.53
C ALA A 100 1.28 4.82 -5.01
N PHE A 101 2.41 4.92 -4.30
CA PHE A 101 2.41 5.24 -2.87
C PHE A 101 1.92 6.68 -2.60
N ALA A 102 2.38 7.66 -3.37
CA ALA A 102 1.95 9.05 -3.23
C ALA A 102 0.47 9.24 -3.64
N ALA A 103 -0.03 8.51 -4.63
CA ALA A 103 -1.45 8.49 -4.99
C ALA A 103 -2.31 7.85 -3.88
N SER A 104 -1.70 6.98 -3.06
CA SER A 104 -2.34 6.48 -1.84
C SER A 104 -2.35 7.53 -0.70
N GLU A 105 -1.47 8.53 -0.74
CA GLU A 105 -1.50 9.68 0.17
C GLU A 105 -2.61 10.65 -0.24
N GLY A 106 -3.81 10.40 0.29
CA GLY A 106 -5.01 11.21 0.06
C GLY A 106 -6.24 10.37 -0.29
N HIS A 107 -6.02 9.17 -0.81
CA HIS A 107 -7.04 8.13 -0.94
C HIS A 107 -6.60 6.95 -0.08
N ALA A 108 -7.05 6.90 1.17
CA ALA A 108 -6.92 5.66 1.92
C ALA A 108 -7.59 4.54 1.11
N HIS A 109 -6.89 3.44 0.90
CA HIS A 109 -7.48 2.31 0.20
C HIS A 109 -8.69 1.80 1.00
N PRO A 110 -9.80 1.45 0.33
CA PRO A 110 -10.90 0.75 0.98
C PRO A 110 -10.36 -0.45 1.75
N ARG A 111 -10.71 -0.54 3.04
CA ARG A 111 -10.34 -1.65 3.91
C ARG A 111 -11.59 -2.31 4.46
N VAL A 112 -11.47 -3.61 4.70
CA VAL A 112 -12.52 -4.40 5.33
C VAL A 112 -12.31 -4.38 6.84
N VAL A 113 -13.39 -4.13 7.58
CA VAL A 113 -13.42 -4.22 9.04
C VAL A 113 -14.59 -5.09 9.45
N GLU A 114 -14.33 -6.17 10.16
CA GLU A 114 -15.36 -7.05 10.70
C GLU A 114 -15.53 -6.78 12.19
N LEU A 115 -16.75 -6.46 12.63
CA LEU A 115 -17.07 -6.14 14.01
C LEU A 115 -18.15 -7.07 14.56
N PRO A 116 -17.99 -7.61 15.78
CA PRO A 116 -19.07 -8.35 16.43
C PRO A 116 -20.23 -7.40 16.77
N LYS A 117 -21.46 -7.79 16.44
CA LYS A 117 -22.66 -7.07 16.85
C LYS A 117 -23.05 -7.48 18.27
N THR A 118 -23.06 -6.53 19.20
CA THR A 118 -23.49 -6.74 20.59
C THR A 118 -24.86 -6.13 20.85
N GLU A 119 -25.46 -6.41 22.01
CA GLU A 119 -26.72 -5.77 22.47
C GLU A 119 -26.59 -4.25 22.58
N GLU A 120 -25.39 -3.75 22.93
CA GLU A 120 -25.06 -2.33 22.96
C GLU A 120 -24.83 -1.71 21.56
N GLY A 121 -24.88 -2.54 20.51
CA GLY A 121 -24.65 -2.15 19.12
C GLY A 121 -23.20 -2.30 18.68
N LEU A 122 -22.75 -1.40 17.79
CA LEU A 122 -21.43 -1.44 17.15
C LEU A 122 -20.44 -0.40 17.70
N GLY A 123 -20.88 0.53 18.55
CA GLY A 123 -20.00 1.50 19.19
C GLY A 123 -19.53 2.66 18.30
N PHE A 124 -20.28 3.06 17.28
CA PHE A 124 -19.97 4.24 16.46
C PHE A 124 -21.24 4.93 15.94
N ASN A 125 -21.10 6.20 15.55
CA ASN A 125 -22.17 6.98 14.93
C ASN A 125 -21.85 7.24 13.46
N VAL A 126 -22.90 7.29 12.64
CA VAL A 126 -22.81 7.69 11.23
C VAL A 126 -23.47 9.05 11.00
N MET A 127 -23.05 9.76 9.96
CA MET A 127 -23.67 10.99 9.47
C MET A 127 -23.59 11.09 7.94
N GLY A 128 -24.23 12.10 7.36
CA GLY A 128 -24.37 12.23 5.92
C GLY A 128 -25.44 11.30 5.36
N GLY A 129 -25.48 11.16 4.04
CA GLY A 129 -26.57 10.51 3.32
C GLY A 129 -26.98 11.33 2.08
N LYS A 130 -27.59 10.65 1.13
CA LYS A 130 -28.05 11.25 -0.14
C LYS A 130 -28.93 12.48 0.06
N GLU A 131 -29.79 12.47 1.07
CA GLU A 131 -30.68 13.59 1.39
C GLU A 131 -29.93 14.87 1.81
N GLN A 132 -28.66 14.74 2.20
CA GLN A 132 -27.76 15.84 2.53
C GLN A 132 -26.72 16.10 1.42
N ASN A 133 -26.89 15.50 0.24
CA ASN A 133 -25.91 15.52 -0.86
C ASN A 133 -24.49 15.20 -0.38
N SER A 134 -24.37 14.19 0.48
CA SER A 134 -23.13 13.86 1.18
C SER A 134 -22.97 12.35 1.32
N PRO A 135 -21.74 11.80 1.24
CA PRO A 135 -21.51 10.38 1.53
C PRO A 135 -21.78 10.06 3.01
N ILE A 136 -21.87 8.77 3.33
CA ILE A 136 -22.08 8.31 4.69
C ILE A 136 -20.73 8.13 5.38
N TYR A 137 -20.55 8.77 6.54
CA TYR A 137 -19.30 8.81 7.29
C TYR A 137 -19.49 8.37 8.73
N ILE A 138 -18.45 7.76 9.29
CA ILE A 138 -18.30 7.55 10.73
C ILE A 138 -17.91 8.88 11.37
N SER A 139 -18.86 9.50 12.06
CA SER A 139 -18.70 10.81 12.71
C SER A 139 -18.09 10.70 14.10
N ARG A 140 -18.28 9.56 14.78
CA ARG A 140 -17.81 9.33 16.14
C ARG A 140 -17.58 7.85 16.40
N ILE A 141 -16.48 7.55 17.08
CA ILE A 141 -16.26 6.27 17.75
C ILE A 141 -16.63 6.46 19.23
N ILE A 142 -17.43 5.55 19.79
CA ILE A 142 -17.88 5.61 21.18
C ILE A 142 -16.77 5.04 22.07
N PRO A 143 -16.19 5.85 23.00
CA PRO A 143 -15.13 5.37 23.88
C PRO A 143 -15.55 4.15 24.69
N GLY A 144 -14.70 3.14 24.72
CA GLY A 144 -14.97 1.86 25.38
C GLY A 144 -16.00 0.99 24.67
N GLY A 145 -16.59 1.42 23.54
CA GLY A 145 -17.53 0.63 22.74
C GLY A 145 -16.85 -0.42 21.85
N VAL A 146 -17.65 -1.23 21.13
CA VAL A 146 -17.12 -2.32 20.29
C VAL A 146 -16.11 -1.83 19.24
N ALA A 147 -16.46 -0.80 18.47
CA ALA A 147 -15.57 -0.25 17.45
C ALA A 147 -14.26 0.32 18.02
N ASP A 148 -14.32 0.93 19.22
CA ASP A 148 -13.15 1.48 19.91
C ASP A 148 -12.21 0.36 20.37
N ARG A 149 -12.75 -0.65 21.07
CA ARG A 149 -11.99 -1.82 21.54
C ARG A 149 -11.40 -2.62 20.39
N HIS A 150 -12.06 -2.67 19.23
CA HIS A 150 -11.54 -3.33 18.04
C HIS A 150 -10.42 -2.53 17.35
N GLY A 151 -10.45 -1.19 17.40
CA GLY A 151 -9.43 -0.32 16.81
C GLY A 151 -9.38 -0.25 15.28
N GLY A 152 -10.21 -1.04 14.59
CA GLY A 152 -10.26 -1.10 13.12
C GLY A 152 -11.00 0.08 12.45
N LEU A 153 -11.87 0.78 13.17
CA LEU A 153 -12.62 1.95 12.70
C LEU A 153 -12.10 3.24 13.33
N LYS A 154 -12.19 4.34 12.58
CA LYS A 154 -11.79 5.67 13.01
C LYS A 154 -12.83 6.70 12.60
N ARG A 155 -12.94 7.79 13.37
CA ARG A 155 -13.67 8.98 12.92
C ARG A 155 -13.03 9.48 11.62
N GLY A 156 -13.85 9.80 10.63
CA GLY A 156 -13.38 10.19 9.30
C GLY A 156 -13.34 9.04 8.29
N ASP A 157 -13.72 7.83 8.67
CA ASP A 157 -13.99 6.76 7.71
C ASP A 157 -15.29 7.01 6.95
N GLN A 158 -15.22 7.03 5.63
CA GLN A 158 -16.38 6.89 4.75
C GLN A 158 -16.83 5.43 4.76
N LEU A 159 -18.13 5.19 4.98
CA LEU A 159 -18.73 3.88 4.86
C LEU A 159 -19.12 3.63 3.39
N LEU A 160 -18.56 2.57 2.80
CA LEU A 160 -18.76 2.19 1.40
C LEU A 160 -19.77 1.03 1.28
N SER A 161 -19.67 0.03 2.17
CA SER A 161 -20.62 -1.09 2.19
C SER A 161 -20.80 -1.71 3.57
N VAL A 162 -21.95 -2.38 3.75
CA VAL A 162 -22.32 -3.14 4.95
C VAL A 162 -22.73 -4.54 4.50
N ASN A 163 -22.04 -5.58 5.00
CA ASN A 163 -22.27 -6.98 4.64
C ASN A 163 -22.33 -7.23 3.12
N GLY A 164 -21.48 -6.54 2.37
CA GLY A 164 -21.41 -6.64 0.91
C GLY A 164 -22.44 -5.80 0.14
N VAL A 165 -23.38 -5.14 0.83
CA VAL A 165 -24.33 -4.21 0.22
C VAL A 165 -23.73 -2.81 0.20
N SER A 166 -23.56 -2.23 -0.99
CA SER A 166 -23.06 -0.86 -1.12
C SER A 166 -24.04 0.16 -0.53
N VAL A 167 -23.49 1.15 0.16
CA VAL A 167 -24.22 2.32 0.70
C VAL A 167 -23.75 3.63 0.07
N GLU A 168 -22.94 3.56 -0.98
CA GLU A 168 -22.48 4.74 -1.71
C GLU A 168 -23.65 5.41 -2.45
N GLY A 169 -23.84 6.71 -2.21
CA GLY A 169 -24.94 7.48 -2.84
C GLY A 169 -26.32 7.13 -2.31
N GLU A 170 -26.41 6.37 -1.22
CA GLU A 170 -27.66 5.96 -0.59
C GLU A 170 -28.11 6.93 0.52
N HIS A 171 -29.38 6.82 0.90
CA HIS A 171 -29.93 7.58 2.03
C HIS A 171 -29.32 7.13 3.35
N HIS A 172 -29.25 8.05 4.31
CA HIS A 172 -28.77 7.76 5.66
C HIS A 172 -29.48 6.54 6.28
N GLU A 173 -30.81 6.51 6.16
CA GLU A 173 -31.68 5.47 6.72
C GLU A 173 -31.31 4.08 6.23
N LYS A 174 -31.00 3.92 4.93
CA LYS A 174 -30.64 2.61 4.36
C LYS A 174 -29.39 2.02 5.03
N ALA A 175 -28.36 2.84 5.26
CA ALA A 175 -27.16 2.36 5.95
C ALA A 175 -27.45 2.01 7.41
N VAL A 176 -28.27 2.82 8.09
CA VAL A 176 -28.70 2.55 9.47
C VAL A 176 -29.48 1.23 9.56
N ASP A 177 -30.38 0.98 8.61
CA ASP A 177 -31.19 -0.24 8.57
C ASP A 177 -30.31 -1.47 8.33
N LEU A 178 -29.34 -1.40 7.41
CA LEU A 178 -28.37 -2.47 7.19
C LEU A 178 -27.53 -2.76 8.45
N LEU A 179 -27.07 -1.71 9.15
CA LEU A 179 -26.29 -1.84 10.40
C LEU A 179 -27.11 -2.37 11.59
N LYS A 180 -28.43 -2.15 11.57
CA LYS A 180 -29.38 -2.66 12.59
C LYS A 180 -29.79 -4.11 12.29
N ALA A 181 -30.05 -4.43 11.03
CA ALA A 181 -30.46 -5.77 10.59
C ALA A 181 -29.34 -6.81 10.68
N ALA A 182 -28.07 -6.37 10.67
CA ALA A 182 -26.94 -7.26 10.81
C ALA A 182 -26.91 -7.96 12.19
N SER A 183 -26.63 -9.26 12.18
CA SER A 183 -26.53 -10.11 13.37
C SER A 183 -25.20 -10.88 13.39
N GLY A 184 -24.73 -11.24 14.58
CA GLY A 184 -23.44 -11.94 14.74
C GLY A 184 -22.24 -11.04 14.48
N SER A 185 -21.78 -10.96 13.23
CA SER A 185 -20.65 -10.12 12.80
C SER A 185 -21.07 -9.23 11.63
N VAL A 186 -20.55 -8.01 11.60
CA VAL A 186 -20.83 -7.01 10.56
C VAL A 186 -19.55 -6.71 9.82
N LYS A 187 -19.56 -6.99 8.51
CA LYS A 187 -18.46 -6.69 7.59
C LYS A 187 -18.67 -5.33 6.95
N LEU A 188 -17.79 -4.40 7.25
CA LEU A 188 -17.82 -3.03 6.73
C LEU A 188 -16.68 -2.85 5.74
N VAL A 189 -16.96 -2.19 4.62
CA VAL A 189 -15.90 -1.64 3.76
C VAL A 189 -15.84 -0.15 4.00
N VAL A 190 -14.69 0.35 4.42
CA VAL A 190 -14.49 1.74 4.80
C VAL A 190 -13.25 2.34 4.17
N ARG A 191 -13.26 3.65 3.97
CA ARG A 191 -12.11 4.41 3.46
C ARG A 191 -11.85 5.62 4.35
N TYR A 192 -10.62 5.76 4.82
CA TYR A 192 -10.25 6.87 5.71
C TYR A 192 -10.02 8.17 4.93
N THR A 193 -10.96 9.11 5.06
CA THR A 193 -10.95 10.43 4.39
C THR A 193 -11.36 11.54 5.37
N PRO A 194 -10.57 11.79 6.43
CA PRO A 194 -10.95 12.70 7.53
C PRO A 194 -11.14 14.15 7.09
N LYS A 195 -10.35 14.64 6.12
CA LYS A 195 -10.48 16.01 5.59
C LYS A 195 -11.85 16.28 4.98
N VAL A 196 -12.42 15.28 4.29
CA VAL A 196 -13.75 15.40 3.68
C VAL A 196 -14.83 15.46 4.76
N LEU A 197 -14.68 14.66 5.83
CA LEU A 197 -15.59 14.74 6.98
C LEU A 197 -15.55 16.13 7.64
N GLU A 198 -14.36 16.70 7.85
CA GLU A 198 -14.19 18.03 8.43
C GLU A 198 -14.86 19.12 7.57
N GLU A 199 -14.67 19.07 6.25
CA GLU A 199 -15.34 19.97 5.29
C GLU A 199 -16.87 19.84 5.33
N MET A 200 -17.38 18.61 5.43
CA MET A 200 -18.80 18.33 5.57
C MET A 200 -19.38 18.88 6.87
N GLU A 201 -18.70 18.66 8.00
CA GLU A 201 -19.11 19.20 9.31
C GLU A 201 -19.16 20.74 9.27
N MET A 202 -18.14 21.40 8.72
CA MET A 202 -18.12 22.85 8.53
C MET A 202 -19.29 23.35 7.69
N ARG A 203 -19.66 22.63 6.62
CA ARG A 203 -20.80 22.97 5.75
C ARG A 203 -22.11 22.86 6.51
N PHE A 204 -22.32 21.78 7.26
CA PHE A 204 -23.54 21.58 8.04
C PHE A 204 -23.68 22.60 9.16
N ASP A 205 -22.59 22.96 9.83
CA ASP A 205 -22.60 24.00 10.87
C ASP A 205 -22.97 25.37 10.30
N LYS A 206 -22.41 25.75 9.14
CA LYS A 206 -22.79 26.99 8.44
C LYS A 206 -24.28 27.02 8.10
N GLN A 207 -24.84 25.92 7.58
CA GLN A 207 -26.28 25.83 7.28
C GLN A 207 -27.15 25.92 8.54
N ARG A 208 -26.76 25.25 9.63
CA ARG A 208 -27.49 25.31 10.91
C ARG A 208 -27.48 26.72 11.49
N GLN A 209 -26.34 27.42 11.44
CA GLN A 209 -26.23 28.80 11.91
C GLN A 209 -27.10 29.76 11.07
N ALA A 210 -27.10 29.61 9.74
CA ALA A 210 -27.93 30.42 8.85
C ALA A 210 -29.44 30.23 9.14
N ARG A 211 -29.89 28.99 9.35
CA ARG A 211 -31.28 28.69 9.71
C ARG A 211 -31.69 29.27 11.06
N ARG A 212 -30.80 29.23 12.07
CA ARG A 212 -31.08 29.84 13.39
C ARG A 212 -31.24 31.35 13.29
N ARG A 213 -30.41 32.04 12.50
CA ARG A 213 -30.52 33.50 12.33
C ARG A 213 -31.85 33.93 11.71
N HIS A 214 -32.38 33.13 10.78
CA HIS A 214 -33.68 33.38 10.16
C HIS A 214 -34.88 33.18 11.10
N LEU A 215 -34.74 32.38 12.16
CA LEU A 215 -35.83 32.14 13.12
C LEU A 215 -35.96 33.25 14.19
N TYR A 216 -35.00 34.17 14.26
CA TYR A 216 -34.95 35.24 15.26
C TYR A 216 -34.88 36.65 14.63
N SER A 217 -35.15 36.77 13.33
CA SER A 217 -35.32 38.02 12.58
C SER A 217 -36.77 38.22 12.21
#